data_AF-A0A9E2ABS9-F1
#
_entry.id   AF-A0A9E2ABS9-F1
#
_cell.length_a   1.000
_cell.length_b   1.000
_cell.length_c   1.000
_cell.angle_alpha   90.00
_cell.angle_beta   90.00
_cell.angle_gamma   90.00
#
_symmetry.space_group_name_H-M   'P 1'
#
loop_
_entity.id
_entity.type
_entity.pdbx_description
1 polymer ?
#
loop_
_entity_poly.entity_id
_entity_poly.type
_entity_poly.pdbx_seq_one_letter_code
_entity_poly.pdbx_strand_id
1 'polypeptide(L)'
;MLKWTRNRKAQRIAAISVLLATAAGCTQTTDWLKGRRTAQANDPIILGAPEANSYLQELYDLAAGDPARQAEIFADAESAALLTPGPNTELRFGLVLATPGHPESNPEKAESLLREVLAQSALLTQAEISLATIHLNNVERFIVANSEARRLRQSTSRAARTEEQAVSQRLATVEAENRRLRAELEAAEEKLEAITSIERSIREQE
;
A
#
# COMPACT_ATOMS: atom_id res chain seq x y z
N MET A 1 -8.62 -59.12 -23.88
CA MET A 1 -7.70 -58.80 -25.00
C MET A 1 -8.10 -57.44 -25.59
N LEU A 2 -7.15 -56.73 -26.21
CA LEU A 2 -7.20 -55.38 -26.82
C LEU A 2 -6.97 -54.22 -25.82
N LYS A 3 -5.71 -53.85 -25.58
CA LYS A 3 -4.81 -52.98 -26.38
C LYS A 3 -5.16 -51.48 -26.29
N TRP A 4 -4.33 -50.85 -25.46
CA TRP A 4 -3.96 -49.45 -25.38
C TRP A 4 -3.58 -48.85 -26.75
N THR A 5 -4.17 -47.71 -27.12
CA THR A 5 -3.52 -46.73 -28.00
C THR A 5 -3.74 -45.32 -27.47
N ARG A 6 -2.72 -44.87 -26.75
CA ARG A 6 -2.52 -43.55 -26.14
C ARG A 6 -2.32 -42.50 -27.24
N ASN A 7 -3.37 -41.72 -27.54
CA ASN A 7 -3.35 -40.73 -28.60
C ASN A 7 -2.75 -39.39 -28.10
N ARG A 8 -1.42 -39.26 -28.15
CA ARG A 8 -0.63 -38.13 -27.63
C ARG A 8 -0.85 -36.78 -28.34
N LYS A 9 -1.67 -36.73 -29.40
CA LYS A 9 -1.96 -35.50 -30.16
C LYS A 9 -3.09 -34.65 -29.56
N ALA A 10 -4.04 -35.26 -28.86
CA ALA A 10 -5.19 -34.56 -28.27
C ALA A 10 -4.80 -33.69 -27.06
N GLN A 11 -3.72 -34.03 -26.35
CA GLN A 11 -3.27 -33.26 -25.17
C GLN A 11 -2.52 -31.96 -25.52
N ARG A 12 -2.04 -31.79 -26.76
CA ARG A 12 -1.30 -30.57 -27.15
C ARG A 12 -2.20 -29.41 -27.59
N ILE A 13 -3.46 -29.69 -27.95
CA ILE A 13 -4.38 -28.64 -28.44
C ILE A 13 -5.14 -27.99 -27.29
N ALA A 14 -5.38 -28.71 -26.18
CA ALA A 14 -6.05 -28.14 -25.00
C ALA A 14 -5.18 -27.14 -24.20
N ALA A 15 -3.86 -27.15 -24.38
CA ALA A 15 -2.95 -26.26 -23.66
C ALA A 15 -2.85 -24.84 -24.28
N ILE A 16 -3.30 -24.65 -25.53
CA ILE A 16 -3.22 -23.35 -26.22
C ILE A 16 -4.51 -22.55 -26.03
N SER A 17 -5.65 -23.19 -25.77
CA SER A 17 -6.93 -22.51 -25.53
C SER A 17 -7.09 -21.90 -24.13
N VAL A 18 -6.21 -22.23 -23.17
CA VAL A 18 -6.26 -21.67 -21.80
C VAL A 18 -5.42 -20.38 -21.68
N LEU A 19 -4.50 -20.12 -22.63
CA LEU A 19 -3.64 -18.93 -22.58
C LEU A 19 -4.22 -17.69 -23.28
N LEU A 20 -5.37 -17.81 -23.96
CA LEU A 20 -6.03 -16.69 -24.66
C LEU A 20 -7.22 -16.08 -23.90
N ALA A 21 -7.54 -16.56 -22.70
CA ALA A 21 -8.69 -16.08 -21.92
C ALA A 21 -8.34 -14.96 -20.91
N THR A 22 -7.07 -14.57 -20.77
CA THR A 22 -6.63 -13.54 -19.80
C THR A 22 -6.52 -12.13 -20.39
N ALA A 23 -6.82 -11.93 -21.68
CA ALA A 23 -6.79 -10.62 -22.33
C ALA A 23 -8.15 -9.90 -22.45
N ALA A 24 -9.24 -10.51 -21.95
CA ALA A 24 -10.58 -9.92 -22.01
C ALA A 24 -10.93 -8.97 -20.84
N GLY A 25 -9.94 -8.51 -20.07
CA GLY A 25 -10.14 -7.59 -18.93
C GLY A 25 -9.78 -6.13 -19.20
N CYS A 26 -9.16 -5.79 -20.33
CA CYS A 26 -8.63 -4.43 -20.59
C CYS A 26 -9.64 -3.47 -21.24
N THR A 27 -10.84 -3.91 -21.61
CA THR A 27 -11.82 -3.03 -22.29
C THR A 27 -12.68 -2.22 -21.32
N GLN A 28 -12.68 -2.57 -20.03
CA GLN A 28 -13.52 -1.89 -19.03
C GLN A 28 -12.87 -0.63 -18.44
N THR A 29 -11.57 -0.43 -18.62
CA THR A 29 -10.88 0.80 -18.22
C THR A 29 -10.95 1.90 -19.29
N THR A 30 -11.18 1.54 -20.56
CA THR A 30 -11.27 2.53 -21.65
C THR A 30 -12.58 3.32 -21.66
N ASP A 31 -13.67 2.75 -21.15
CA ASP A 31 -14.96 3.46 -21.03
C ASP A 31 -14.97 4.47 -19.88
N TRP A 32 -14.12 4.29 -18.86
CA TRP A 32 -13.92 5.29 -17.82
C TRP A 32 -13.09 6.48 -18.30
N LEU A 33 -12.07 6.24 -19.15
CA LEU A 33 -11.24 7.30 -19.73
C LEU A 33 -11.94 8.08 -20.86
N LYS A 34 -12.85 7.44 -21.60
CA LYS A 34 -13.65 8.10 -22.63
C LYS A 34 -14.89 8.71 -22.00
N GLY A 35 -14.70 9.84 -21.31
CA GLY A 35 -15.78 10.67 -20.80
C GLY A 35 -16.91 10.77 -21.83
N ARG A 36 -18.10 10.31 -21.44
CA ARG A 36 -19.32 10.43 -22.23
C ARG A 36 -19.51 11.91 -22.53
N ARG A 37 -19.22 12.35 -23.77
CA ARG A 37 -19.47 13.72 -24.23
C ARG A 37 -20.98 13.94 -24.19
N THR A 38 -21.47 14.44 -23.07
CA THR A 38 -22.78 15.08 -23.01
C THR A 38 -22.68 16.33 -23.87
N ALA A 39 -23.70 16.53 -24.70
CA ALA A 39 -23.85 17.72 -25.52
C ALA A 39 -23.55 18.97 -24.67
N GLN A 40 -22.79 19.88 -25.27
CA GLN A 40 -22.39 21.19 -24.74
C GLN A 40 -23.36 21.69 -23.66
N ALA A 41 -22.96 21.50 -22.40
CA ALA A 41 -23.71 22.01 -21.26
C ALA A 41 -23.69 23.53 -21.38
N ASN A 42 -24.84 24.12 -21.70
CA ASN A 42 -25.10 25.49 -21.31
C ASN A 42 -25.14 25.48 -19.78
N ASP A 43 -23.96 25.59 -19.16
CA ASP A 43 -23.84 25.67 -17.71
C ASP A 43 -24.67 26.89 -17.27
N PRO A 44 -25.64 26.73 -16.36
CA PRO A 44 -26.27 27.88 -15.75
C PRO A 44 -25.15 28.67 -15.05
N ILE A 45 -24.87 29.88 -15.54
CA ILE A 45 -23.91 30.78 -14.91
C ILE A 45 -24.46 31.11 -13.52
N ILE A 46 -23.97 30.40 -12.50
CA ILE A 46 -24.20 30.77 -11.10
C ILE A 46 -23.35 32.03 -10.86
N LEU A 47 -24.00 33.20 -10.83
CA LEU A 47 -23.31 34.47 -10.61
C LEU A 47 -22.53 34.41 -9.28
N GLY A 48 -21.21 34.54 -9.38
CA GLY A 48 -20.30 34.54 -8.23
C GLY A 48 -19.63 33.19 -7.92
N ALA A 49 -19.94 32.11 -8.62
CA ALA A 49 -19.22 30.85 -8.48
C ALA A 49 -17.84 30.94 -9.18
N PRO A 50 -16.76 30.47 -8.53
CA PRO A 50 -15.46 30.36 -9.18
C PRO A 50 -15.53 29.43 -10.41
N GLU A 51 -14.74 29.73 -11.45
CA GLU A 51 -14.62 28.81 -12.58
C GLU A 51 -13.86 27.55 -12.14
N ALA A 52 -14.24 26.38 -12.66
CA ALA A 52 -13.55 25.11 -12.35
C ALA A 52 -12.03 25.17 -12.54
N ASN A 53 -11.55 26.00 -13.48
CA ASN A 53 -10.14 26.19 -13.75
C ASN A 53 -9.37 26.86 -12.59
N SER A 54 -10.01 27.70 -11.78
CA SER A 54 -9.35 28.33 -10.63
C SER A 54 -8.99 27.30 -9.56
N TYR A 55 -9.88 26.33 -9.31
CA TYR A 55 -9.59 25.21 -8.41
C TYR A 55 -8.40 24.39 -8.91
N LEU A 56 -8.37 24.05 -10.20
CA LEU A 56 -7.28 23.26 -10.76
C LEU A 56 -5.92 23.98 -10.69
N GLN A 57 -5.90 25.29 -10.93
CA GLN A 57 -4.69 26.09 -10.80
C GLN A 57 -4.19 26.11 -9.35
N GLU A 58 -5.09 26.31 -8.39
CA GLU A 58 -4.75 26.28 -6.97
C GLU A 58 -4.23 24.90 -6.53
N LEU A 59 -4.85 23.82 -7.02
CA LEU A 59 -4.39 22.45 -6.77
C LEU A 59 -3.00 22.19 -7.37
N TYR A 60 -2.71 22.75 -8.54
CA TYR A 60 -1.37 22.70 -9.12
C TYR A 60 -0.36 23.45 -8.25
N ASP A 61 -0.69 24.68 -7.83
CA ASP A 61 0.18 25.49 -6.97
C ASP A 61 0.41 24.85 -5.60
N LEU A 62 -0.61 24.19 -5.04
CA LEU A 62 -0.51 23.41 -3.81
C LEU A 62 0.44 22.20 -3.99
N ALA A 63 0.30 21.46 -5.09
CA ALA A 63 1.10 20.27 -5.36
C ALA A 63 2.56 20.61 -5.73
N ALA A 64 2.79 21.72 -6.42
CA ALA A 64 4.12 22.15 -6.89
C ALA A 64 4.81 23.14 -5.94
N GLY A 65 4.07 23.76 -5.02
CA GLY A 65 4.57 24.78 -4.10
C GLY A 65 5.50 24.24 -3.03
N ASP A 66 6.24 25.15 -2.40
CA ASP A 66 7.04 24.84 -1.22
C ASP A 66 6.16 24.66 0.05
N PRO A 67 6.69 24.13 1.16
CA PRO A 67 5.89 23.91 2.36
C PRO A 67 5.24 25.17 2.94
N ALA A 68 5.86 26.35 2.74
CA ALA A 68 5.29 27.62 3.19
C ALA A 68 4.06 28.00 2.37
N ARG A 69 4.15 27.88 1.04
CA ARG A 69 3.03 28.13 0.13
C ARG A 69 1.89 27.14 0.35
N GLN A 70 2.21 25.87 0.60
CA GLN A 70 1.22 24.85 0.94
C GLN A 70 0.44 25.19 2.21
N ALA A 71 1.13 25.64 3.25
CA ALA A 71 0.50 26.05 4.51
C ALA A 71 -0.38 27.31 4.33
N GLU A 72 0.04 28.27 3.50
CA GLU A 72 -0.74 29.46 3.18
C GLU A 72 -2.04 29.11 2.45
N ILE A 73 -1.95 28.29 1.38
CA ILE A 73 -3.10 27.83 0.61
C ILE A 73 -4.08 27.07 1.51
N PHE A 74 -3.57 26.18 2.37
CA PHE A 74 -4.39 25.46 3.34
C PHE A 74 -5.09 26.40 4.31
N ALA A 75 -4.36 27.30 4.96
CA ALA A 75 -4.91 28.21 5.96
C ALA A 75 -5.96 29.14 5.36
N ASP A 76 -5.75 29.60 4.12
CA ASP A 76 -6.72 30.42 3.40
C ASP A 76 -7.98 29.63 3.04
N ALA A 77 -7.84 28.41 2.53
CA ALA A 77 -8.99 27.55 2.21
C ALA A 77 -9.80 27.18 3.47
N GLU A 78 -9.13 26.85 4.57
CA GLU A 78 -9.76 26.58 5.86
C GLU A 78 -10.48 27.82 6.39
N SER A 79 -9.81 28.98 6.35
CA SER A 79 -10.40 30.24 6.81
C SER A 79 -11.62 30.62 5.98
N ALA A 80 -11.58 30.44 4.66
CA ALA A 80 -12.72 30.70 3.78
C ALA A 80 -13.93 29.83 4.15
N ALA A 81 -13.72 28.54 4.40
CA ALA A 81 -14.78 27.61 4.82
C ALA A 81 -15.33 27.94 6.22
N LEU A 82 -14.48 28.38 7.15
CA LEU A 82 -14.90 28.72 8.51
C LEU A 82 -15.61 30.06 8.61
N LEU A 83 -15.12 31.08 7.90
CA LEU A 83 -15.64 32.45 7.99
C LEU A 83 -16.87 32.66 7.11
N THR A 84 -16.98 31.93 6.00
CA THR A 84 -18.13 31.99 5.09
C THR A 84 -18.50 30.58 4.64
N PRO A 85 -19.19 29.81 5.50
CA PRO A 85 -19.61 28.45 5.17
C PRO A 85 -20.52 28.45 3.94
N GLY A 86 -20.20 27.60 2.97
CA GLY A 86 -20.98 27.43 1.77
C GLY A 86 -20.40 26.35 0.85
N PRO A 87 -21.19 25.86 -0.11
CA PRO A 87 -20.78 24.73 -0.97
C PRO A 87 -19.44 24.95 -1.68
N ASN A 88 -19.16 26.18 -2.13
CA ASN A 88 -17.96 26.49 -2.91
C ASN A 88 -16.70 26.63 -2.03
N THR A 89 -16.84 27.16 -0.81
CA THR A 89 -15.74 27.29 0.15
C THR A 89 -15.42 25.94 0.79
N GLU A 90 -16.44 25.14 1.09
CA GLU A 90 -16.31 23.75 1.53
C GLU A 90 -15.71 22.85 0.43
N LEU A 91 -16.14 23.02 -0.83
CA LEU A 91 -15.53 22.33 -1.96
C LEU A 91 -14.05 22.65 -2.06
N ARG A 92 -13.69 23.94 -2.06
CA ARG A 92 -12.28 24.38 -2.10
C ARG A 92 -11.46 23.70 -1.00
N PHE A 93 -11.95 23.78 0.24
CA PHE A 93 -11.26 23.21 1.38
C PHE A 93 -11.15 21.68 1.29
N GLY A 94 -12.20 21.00 0.82
CA GLY A 94 -12.21 19.55 0.62
C GLY A 94 -11.21 19.10 -0.44
N LEU A 95 -11.07 19.87 -1.52
CA LEU A 95 -10.10 19.60 -2.59
C LEU A 95 -8.66 19.79 -2.10
N VAL A 96 -8.40 20.84 -1.31
CA VAL A 96 -7.09 21.04 -0.67
C VAL A 96 -6.76 19.87 0.25
N LEU A 97 -7.66 19.51 1.18
CA LEU A 97 -7.48 18.36 2.08
C LEU A 97 -7.27 17.03 1.35
N ALA A 98 -7.95 16.84 0.21
CA ALA A 98 -7.86 15.65 -0.63
C ALA A 98 -6.52 15.52 -1.37
N THR A 99 -5.79 16.62 -1.54
CA THR A 99 -4.56 16.64 -2.32
C THR A 99 -3.43 16.04 -1.50
N PRO A 100 -2.79 14.95 -1.94
CA PRO A 100 -1.70 14.35 -1.21
C PRO A 100 -0.41 15.15 -1.38
N GLY A 101 0.49 15.05 -0.40
CA GLY A 101 1.86 15.55 -0.53
C GLY A 101 2.17 16.84 0.23
N HIS A 102 1.24 17.34 1.03
CA HIS A 102 1.50 18.44 1.97
C HIS A 102 1.21 18.00 3.43
N PRO A 103 1.74 18.70 4.45
CA PRO A 103 1.60 18.30 5.85
C PRO A 103 0.15 18.24 6.35
N GLU A 104 -0.68 19.15 5.84
CA GLU A 104 -2.08 19.30 6.25
C GLU A 104 -3.06 18.40 5.48
N SER A 105 -2.56 17.52 4.58
CA SER A 105 -3.43 16.60 3.83
C SER A 105 -4.14 15.66 4.81
N ASN A 106 -5.47 15.61 4.75
CA ASN A 106 -6.27 14.73 5.59
C ASN A 106 -7.38 14.09 4.75
N PRO A 107 -7.14 12.87 4.23
CA PRO A 107 -8.08 12.23 3.32
C PRO A 107 -9.40 11.87 4.01
N GLU A 108 -9.41 11.53 5.29
CA GLU A 108 -10.64 11.20 6.02
C GLU A 108 -11.57 12.43 6.17
N LYS A 109 -11.00 13.60 6.51
CA LYS A 109 -11.74 14.87 6.58
C LYS A 109 -12.17 15.34 5.19
N ALA A 110 -11.34 15.13 4.17
CA ALA A 110 -11.69 15.43 2.79
C ALA A 110 -12.89 14.59 2.32
N GLU A 111 -12.92 13.29 2.64
CA GLU A 111 -14.03 12.40 2.28
C GLU A 111 -15.36 12.92 2.85
N SER A 112 -15.39 13.24 4.15
CA SER A 112 -16.62 13.72 4.79
C SER A 112 -17.11 15.03 4.16
N LEU A 113 -16.19 15.97 3.94
CA LEU A 113 -16.53 17.30 3.41
C LEU A 113 -17.00 17.22 1.94
N LEU A 114 -16.33 16.42 1.11
CA LEU A 114 -16.74 16.23 -0.29
C LEU A 114 -18.09 15.52 -0.41
N ARG A 115 -18.41 14.57 0.49
CA ARG A 115 -19.76 13.96 0.55
C ARG A 115 -20.84 14.99 0.93
N GLU A 116 -20.55 15.85 1.90
CA GLU A 116 -21.45 16.92 2.33
C GLU A 116 -21.71 17.94 1.21
N VAL A 117 -20.65 18.36 0.51
CA VAL A 117 -20.74 19.23 -0.66
C VAL A 117 -21.57 18.58 -1.77
N LEU A 118 -21.36 17.30 -2.07
CA LEU A 118 -22.14 16.58 -3.10
C LEU A 118 -23.63 16.41 -2.71
N ALA A 119 -23.95 16.37 -1.41
CA ALA A 119 -25.34 16.39 -0.94
C ALA A 119 -26.04 17.72 -1.27
N GLN A 120 -25.27 18.79 -1.47
CA GLN A 120 -25.74 20.14 -1.85
C GLN A 120 -25.58 20.42 -3.35
N SER A 121 -25.55 19.39 -4.19
CA SER A 121 -25.30 19.49 -5.65
C SER A 121 -26.17 20.50 -6.41
N ALA A 122 -27.36 20.85 -5.91
CA ALA A 122 -28.21 21.89 -6.52
C ALA A 122 -27.60 23.30 -6.48
N LEU A 123 -26.60 23.54 -5.62
CA LEU A 123 -25.91 24.81 -5.45
C LEU A 123 -24.55 24.84 -6.16
N LEU A 124 -24.18 23.76 -6.87
CA LEU A 124 -22.92 23.61 -7.56
C LEU A 124 -23.12 23.60 -9.07
N THR A 125 -22.09 24.03 -9.80
CA THR A 125 -21.99 23.86 -11.24
C THR A 125 -21.71 22.39 -11.60
N GLN A 126 -21.98 22.01 -12.86
CA GLN A 126 -21.70 20.64 -13.30
C GLN A 126 -20.19 20.29 -13.23
N ALA A 127 -19.33 21.29 -13.43
CA ALA A 127 -17.90 21.13 -13.35
C ALA A 127 -17.43 20.87 -11.90
N GLU A 128 -17.97 21.60 -10.93
CA GLU A 128 -17.70 21.40 -9.50
C GLU A 128 -18.18 20.03 -9.01
N ILE A 129 -19.38 19.59 -9.42
CA ILE A 129 -19.90 18.25 -9.11
C ILE A 129 -18.95 17.18 -9.65
N SER A 130 -18.48 17.35 -10.88
CA SER A 130 -17.56 16.42 -11.52
C SER A 130 -16.22 16.38 -10.79
N LEU A 131 -15.68 17.54 -10.41
CA LEU A 131 -14.43 17.66 -9.67
C LEU A 131 -14.54 17.00 -8.28
N ALA A 132 -15.59 17.34 -7.51
CA ALA A 132 -15.85 16.75 -6.21
C ALA A 132 -16.00 15.22 -6.28
N THR A 133 -16.71 14.72 -7.29
CA THR A 133 -16.89 13.27 -7.50
C THR A 133 -15.56 12.58 -7.80
N ILE A 134 -14.73 13.15 -8.67
CA ILE A 134 -13.41 12.58 -9.00
C ILE A 134 -12.53 12.54 -7.76
N HIS A 135 -12.44 13.64 -7.02
CA HIS A 135 -11.61 13.72 -5.83
C HIS A 135 -12.11 12.81 -4.70
N LEU A 136 -13.43 12.69 -4.50
CA LEU A 136 -13.99 11.76 -3.53
C LEU A 136 -13.61 10.31 -3.84
N ASN A 137 -13.77 9.88 -5.10
CA ASN A 137 -13.36 8.53 -5.53
C ASN A 137 -11.85 8.29 -5.34
N ASN A 138 -11.02 9.30 -5.59
CA ASN A 138 -9.57 9.21 -5.38
C ASN A 138 -9.22 9.08 -3.90
N VAL A 139 -9.85 9.89 -3.04
CA VAL A 139 -9.66 9.87 -1.58
C VAL A 139 -10.08 8.52 -0.99
N GLU A 140 -11.25 7.99 -1.35
CA GLU A 140 -11.72 6.68 -0.87
C GLU A 140 -10.72 5.57 -1.23
N ARG A 141 -10.22 5.56 -2.47
CA ARG A 141 -9.19 4.61 -2.91
C ARG A 141 -7.89 4.80 -2.15
N PHE A 142 -7.50 6.04 -1.89
CA PHE A 142 -6.29 6.37 -1.15
C PHE A 142 -6.37 5.88 0.32
N ILE A 143 -7.52 6.07 0.98
CA ILE A 143 -7.76 5.60 2.35
C ILE A 143 -7.62 4.07 2.41
N VAL A 144 -8.27 3.34 1.49
CA VAL A 144 -8.15 1.88 1.41
C VAL A 144 -6.71 1.47 1.19
N ALA A 145 -6.03 2.02 0.19
CA ALA A 145 -4.64 1.68 -0.12
C ALA A 145 -3.69 1.95 1.06
N ASN A 146 -3.87 3.06 1.77
CA ASN A 146 -3.04 3.40 2.93
C ASN A 146 -3.31 2.45 4.11
N SER A 147 -4.58 2.10 4.35
CA SER A 147 -4.95 1.13 5.38
C SER A 147 -4.33 -0.24 5.12
N GLU A 148 -4.33 -0.70 3.87
CA GLU A 148 -3.72 -1.95 3.45
C GLU A 148 -2.20 -1.91 3.57
N ALA A 149 -1.57 -0.82 3.14
CA ALA A 149 -0.12 -0.62 3.28
C ALA A 149 0.30 -0.65 4.76
N ARG A 150 -0.46 -0.01 5.67
CA ARG A 150 -0.21 -0.08 7.11
C ARG A 150 -0.37 -1.50 7.63
N ARG A 151 -1.41 -2.22 7.24
CA ARG A 151 -1.64 -3.62 7.63
C ARG A 151 -0.49 -4.53 7.17
N LEU A 152 -0.05 -4.39 5.92
CA LEU A 152 1.06 -5.18 5.35
C LEU A 152 2.40 -4.88 6.05
N ARG A 153 2.67 -3.62 6.39
CA ARG A 153 3.87 -3.25 7.15
C ARG A 153 3.84 -3.88 8.55
N GLN A 154 2.70 -3.86 9.22
CA GLN A 154 2.55 -4.47 10.55
C GLN A 154 2.69 -5.99 10.49
N SER A 155 2.10 -6.66 9.50
CA SER A 155 2.25 -8.13 9.36
C SER A 155 3.69 -8.51 9.05
N THR A 156 4.36 -7.78 8.16
CA THR A 156 5.77 -8.00 7.80
C THR A 156 6.68 -7.77 9.01
N SER A 157 6.46 -6.70 9.78
CA SER A 157 7.23 -6.42 10.99
C SER A 157 7.07 -7.51 12.06
N ARG A 158 5.85 -8.05 12.23
CA ARG A 158 5.61 -9.16 13.15
C ARG A 158 6.30 -10.44 12.69
N ALA A 159 6.17 -10.79 11.41
CA ALA A 159 6.83 -11.96 10.84
C ALA A 159 8.35 -11.89 10.99
N ALA A 160 8.96 -10.73 10.69
CA ALA A 160 10.39 -10.52 10.85
C ALA A 160 10.85 -10.72 12.31
N ARG A 161 10.09 -10.19 13.29
CA ARG A 161 10.41 -10.39 14.73
C ARG A 161 10.30 -11.86 15.15
N THR A 162 9.29 -12.58 14.67
CA THR A 162 9.13 -14.00 14.97
C THR A 162 10.25 -14.83 14.34
N GLU A 163 10.65 -14.51 13.11
CA GLU A 163 11.78 -15.16 12.44
C GLU A 163 13.09 -14.90 13.20
N GLU A 164 13.35 -13.65 13.58
CA GLU A 164 14.53 -13.27 14.36
C GLU A 164 14.59 -14.02 15.70
N GLN A 165 13.46 -14.12 16.41
CA GLN A 165 13.37 -14.89 17.66
C GLN A 165 13.63 -16.38 17.44
N ALA A 166 13.07 -16.97 16.38
CA ALA A 166 13.29 -18.37 16.05
C ALA A 166 14.76 -18.66 15.68
N VAL A 167 15.39 -17.76 14.94
CA VAL A 167 16.82 -17.85 14.59
C VAL A 167 17.69 -17.72 15.84
N SER A 168 17.41 -16.74 16.70
CA SER A 168 18.14 -16.55 17.97
C SER A 168 18.03 -17.77 18.88
N GLN A 169 16.83 -18.37 18.99
CA GLN A 169 16.64 -19.59 19.78
C GLN A 169 17.44 -20.76 19.22
N ARG A 170 17.42 -20.97 17.90
CA ARG A 170 18.22 -22.01 17.24
C ARG A 170 19.72 -21.78 17.45
N LEU A 171 20.18 -20.54 17.34
CA LEU A 171 21.58 -20.19 17.58
C LEU A 171 21.99 -20.53 19.01
N ALA A 172 21.18 -20.13 20.01
CA ALA A 172 21.44 -20.45 21.41
C ALA A 172 21.48 -21.96 21.68
N THR A 173 20.61 -22.74 21.03
CA THR A 173 20.64 -24.21 21.11
C THR A 173 21.94 -24.77 20.52
N VAL A 174 22.32 -24.34 19.31
CA VAL A 174 23.55 -24.81 18.65
C VAL A 174 24.80 -24.40 19.45
N GLU A 175 24.84 -23.21 20.04
CA GLU A 175 25.93 -22.76 20.91
C GLU A 175 26.02 -23.61 22.19
N ALA A 176 24.88 -23.98 22.79
CA ALA A 176 24.84 -24.86 23.95
C ALA A 176 25.36 -26.26 23.60
N GLU A 177 24.95 -26.83 22.46
CA GLU A 177 25.44 -28.11 21.96
C GLU A 177 26.95 -28.06 21.65
N ASN A 178 27.44 -26.99 21.03
CA ASN A 178 28.86 -26.84 20.75
C ASN A 178 29.71 -26.82 22.03
N ARG A 179 29.25 -26.11 23.07
CA ARG A 179 29.91 -26.11 24.39
C ARG A 179 29.91 -27.51 25.01
N ARG A 180 28.79 -28.23 24.94
CA ARG A 180 28.67 -29.59 25.46
C ARG A 180 29.64 -30.54 24.75
N LEU A 181 29.66 -30.53 23.42
CA LEU A 181 30.54 -31.41 22.64
C LEU A 181 32.02 -31.15 22.91
N ARG A 182 32.41 -29.88 23.14
CA ARG A 182 33.79 -29.54 23.54
C ARG A 182 34.16 -30.14 24.89
N ALA A 183 33.27 -30.08 25.88
CA ALA A 183 33.50 -30.68 27.19
C ALA A 183 33.57 -32.22 27.11
N GLU A 184 32.72 -32.84 26.29
CA GLU A 184 32.77 -34.30 26.06
C GLU A 184 34.08 -34.73 25.37
N LEU A 185 34.61 -33.89 24.46
CA LEU A 185 35.90 -34.11 23.79
C LEU A 185 37.07 -34.01 24.78
N GLU A 186 37.12 -32.96 25.60
CA GLU A 186 38.14 -32.77 26.64
C GLU A 186 38.15 -33.95 27.64
N ALA A 187 36.98 -34.37 28.11
CA ALA A 187 36.86 -35.52 29.01
C ALA A 187 37.28 -36.85 28.36
N ALA A 188 37.12 -36.99 27.03
CA ALA A 188 37.60 -38.17 26.31
C ALA A 188 39.12 -38.15 26.13
N GLU A 189 39.70 -36.98 25.84
CA GLU A 189 41.15 -36.79 25.74
C GLU A 189 41.84 -37.07 27.08
N GLU A 190 41.31 -36.57 28.20
CA GLU A 190 41.83 -36.84 29.54
C GLU A 190 41.84 -38.35 29.86
N LYS A 191 40.77 -39.08 29.49
CA LYS A 191 40.70 -40.53 29.66
C LYS A 191 41.75 -41.26 28.83
N LEU A 192 41.98 -40.83 27.59
CA LEU A 192 43.01 -41.41 26.73
C LEU A 192 44.41 -41.18 27.28
N GLU A 193 44.69 -39.99 27.81
CA GLU A 193 45.96 -39.68 28.46
C GLU A 193 46.17 -40.55 29.72
N ALA A 194 45.13 -40.71 30.54
CA ALA A 194 45.19 -41.59 31.71
C ALA A 194 45.50 -43.04 31.34
N ILE A 195 44.83 -43.60 30.32
CA ILE A 195 45.10 -44.96 29.82
C ILE A 195 46.54 -45.06 29.31
N THR A 196 47.00 -44.09 28.53
CA THR A 196 48.37 -44.05 27.98
C THR A 196 49.42 -43.99 29.10
N SER A 197 49.16 -43.20 30.16
CA SER A 197 50.02 -43.14 31.34
C SER A 197 50.07 -44.47 32.09
N ILE A 198 48.93 -45.15 32.23
CA ILE A 198 48.86 -46.47 32.85
C ILE A 198 49.65 -47.49 32.02
N GLU A 199 49.43 -47.54 30.69
CA GLU A 199 50.16 -48.44 29.79
C GLU A 199 51.68 -48.23 29.87
N ARG A 200 52.13 -46.97 29.95
CA ARG A 200 53.54 -46.65 30.15
C ARG A 200 54.05 -47.19 31.49
N SER A 201 53.31 -46.95 32.57
CA SER A 201 53.71 -47.41 33.91
C SER A 201 53.78 -48.93 34.04
N ILE A 202 52.91 -49.68 33.36
CA ILE A 202 52.93 -51.15 33.33
C ILE A 202 54.17 -51.62 32.57
N ARG A 203 54.48 -51.02 31.43
CA ARG A 203 55.64 -51.39 30.59
C ARG A 203 56.99 -51.10 31.27
N GLU A 204 57.02 -50.16 32.21
CA GLU A 204 58.21 -49.85 33.02
C GLU A 204 58.39 -50.79 34.23
N GLN A 205 57.37 -51.57 34.59
CA GLN A 205 57.39 -52.53 35.69
C GLN A 205 57.71 -53.98 35.25
N GLU A 206 57.67 -54.26 33.95
CA GLU A 206 58.16 -55.52 33.33
C GLU A 206 59.64 -55.43 32.96
#